data_AF-A0A4Y8K6H6-F1
#
_entry.id   AF-A0A4Y8K6H6-F1
#
_cell.length_a   1.000
_cell.length_b   1.000
_cell.length_c   1.000
_cell.angle_alpha   90.00
_cell.angle_beta   90.00
_cell.angle_gamma   90.00
#
_symmetry.space_group_name_H-M   'P 1'
#
loop_
_entity.id
_entity.type
_entity.pdbx_description
1 polymer ?
#
loop_
_entity_poly.entity_id
_entity_poly.type
_entity_poly.pdbx_seq_one_letter_code
_entity_poly.pdbx_strand_id
1 'polypeptide(L)' 'MTTTQTSAALIAAAIKEAERSFKWTADKAGMSMSTFGRKLHGGGDFTVSEVARVGRALGVHPSDLLPDEFHLVAA' A
#
# COMPACT_ATOMS: atom_id res chain seq x y z
N MET A 1 -23.19 2.39 -1.48
CA MET A 1 -22.28 1.38 -0.89
C MET A 1 -20.96 2.08 -0.65
N THR A 2 -20.59 2.30 0.60
CA THR A 2 -19.27 2.83 0.98
C THR A 2 -18.26 1.71 0.78
N THR A 3 -17.54 1.72 -0.34
CA THR A 3 -16.48 0.75 -0.60
C THR A 3 -15.33 1.07 0.36
N THR A 4 -15.13 0.27 1.41
CA THR A 4 -13.97 0.41 2.31
C THR A 4 -12.69 0.27 1.49
N GLN A 5 -11.91 1.35 1.40
CA GLN A 5 -10.67 1.36 0.65
C GLN A 5 -9.58 0.64 1.45
N THR A 6 -9.04 -0.47 0.93
CA THR A 6 -7.99 -1.23 1.63
C THR A 6 -6.61 -0.65 1.34
N SER A 7 -5.63 -0.91 2.22
CA SER A 7 -4.23 -0.59 1.94
C SER A 7 -3.73 -1.21 0.64
N ALA A 8 -4.20 -2.41 0.28
CA ALA A 8 -3.85 -3.04 -1.00
C ALA A 8 -4.29 -2.20 -2.20
N ALA A 9 -5.53 -1.67 -2.16
CA ALA A 9 -6.06 -0.81 -3.22
C ALA A 9 -5.31 0.53 -3.30
N LEU A 10 -5.04 1.16 -2.15
CA LEU A 10 -4.26 2.39 -2.05
C LEU A 10 -2.84 2.22 -2.58
N ILE A 11 -2.16 1.15 -2.18
CA ILE A 11 -0.82 0.82 -2.66
C ILE A 11 -0.84 0.60 -4.17
N ALA A 12 -1.81 -0.13 -4.71
CA ALA A 12 -1.92 -0.35 -6.16
C ALA A 12 -2.11 0.96 -6.94
N ALA A 13 -2.93 1.88 -6.40
CA ALA A 13 -3.11 3.21 -6.98
C ALA A 13 -1.83 4.04 -6.93
N ALA A 14 -1.14 4.08 -5.79
CA ALA A 14 0.11 4.82 -5.63
C ALA A 14 1.24 4.31 -6.53
N ILE A 15 1.32 2.99 -6.77
CA ILE A 15 2.29 2.39 -7.70
C ILE A 15 2.04 2.86 -9.13
N LYS A 16 0.77 2.93 -9.53
CA LYS A 16 0.37 3.41 -10.86
C LYS A 16 0.73 4.89 -11.03
N GLU A 17 0.41 5.73 -10.03
CA GLU A 17 0.71 7.16 -10.05
C GLU A 17 2.22 7.45 -10.09
N ALA A 18 3.01 6.67 -9.36
CA ALA A 18 4.47 6.79 -9.35
C ALA A 18 5.15 6.23 -10.61
N GLU A 19 4.39 5.68 -11.57
CA GLU A 19 4.89 4.97 -12.75
C GLU A 19 5.95 3.92 -12.40
N ARG A 20 5.64 3.09 -11.40
CA ARG A 20 6.50 1.98 -10.97
C ARG A 20 5.85 0.64 -11.24
N SER A 21 6.68 -0.40 -11.36
CA SER A 21 6.18 -1.76 -11.45
C SER A 21 5.99 -2.36 -10.04
N PHE A 22 5.11 -3.36 -9.93
CA PHE A 22 4.98 -4.12 -8.68
C PHE A 22 6.31 -4.76 -8.27
N LYS A 23 7.10 -5.25 -9.24
CA LYS A 23 8.44 -5.78 -9.00
C LYS A 23 9.38 -4.77 -8.39
N TRP A 24 9.48 -3.60 -9.02
CA TRP A 24 10.33 -2.54 -8.50
C TRP A 24 9.93 -2.13 -7.08
N THR A 25 8.62 -2.02 -6.83
CA THR A 25 8.09 -1.61 -5.52
C THR A 25 8.36 -2.66 -4.45
N ALA A 26 8.14 -3.94 -4.74
CA ALA A 26 8.44 -5.04 -3.82
C ALA A 26 9.93 -5.09 -3.48
N ASP A 27 10.79 -5.00 -4.50
CA ASP A 27 12.24 -5.02 -4.34
C ASP A 27 12.71 -3.83 -3.46
N LYS A 28 12.18 -2.62 -3.69
CA LYS A 28 12.49 -1.42 -2.87
C LYS A 28 11.89 -1.44 -1.47
N ALA A 29 10.73 -2.05 -1.29
CA ALA A 29 10.12 -2.23 0.01
C ALA A 29 10.75 -3.38 0.82
N GLY A 30 11.67 -4.15 0.25
CA GLY A 30 12.30 -5.31 0.90
C GLY A 30 11.31 -6.46 1.10
N MET A 31 10.48 -6.74 0.10
CA MET A 31 9.52 -7.85 0.08
C MET A 31 9.74 -8.72 -1.16
N SER A 32 9.53 -10.03 -1.03
CA SER A 32 9.48 -10.90 -2.20
C SER A 32 8.25 -10.58 -3.05
N MET A 33 8.37 -10.78 -4.36
CA MET A 33 7.26 -10.58 -5.29
C MET A 33 6.05 -11.50 -5.02
N SER A 34 6.29 -12.70 -4.50
CA SER A 34 5.23 -13.64 -4.13
C SER A 34 4.42 -13.12 -2.94
N THR A 35 5.09 -12.66 -1.88
CA THR A 35 4.42 -12.10 -0.69
C THR A 35 3.70 -10.80 -1.04
N PHE A 36 4.35 -9.91 -1.77
CA PHE A 36 3.78 -8.64 -2.19
C PHE A 36 2.53 -8.85 -3.07
N GLY A 37 2.64 -9.73 -4.08
CA GLY A 37 1.53 -10.11 -4.94
C GLY A 37 0.38 -10.76 -4.16
N ARG A 38 0.67 -11.69 -3.24
CA ARG A 38 -0.37 -12.32 -2.41
C ARG A 38 -1.18 -11.27 -1.63
N LYS A 39 -0.51 -10.30 -1.02
CA LYS A 39 -1.17 -9.24 -0.22
C LYS A 39 -1.99 -8.28 -1.10
N LEU A 40 -1.47 -7.90 -2.27
CA LEU A 40 -2.22 -7.07 -3.22
C LEU A 40 -3.54 -7.71 -3.70
N HIS A 41 -3.59 -9.04 -3.79
CA HIS A 41 -4.77 -9.78 -4.25
C HIS A 41 -5.63 -10.33 -3.10
N GLY A 42 -5.46 -9.83 -1.86
CA GLY A 42 -6.32 -10.17 -0.73
C GLY A 42 -5.95 -11.46 0.01
N GLY A 43 -4.78 -12.07 -0.25
CA GLY A 43 -4.28 -13.22 0.51
C GLY A 43 -3.62 -12.86 1.85
N GLY A 44 -3.96 -11.70 2.42
CA GLY A 44 -3.49 -11.17 3.70
C GLY A 44 -3.21 -9.67 3.66
N ASP A 45 -3.34 -9.01 4.81
CA ASP A 45 -3.17 -7.56 4.89
C ASP A 45 -1.70 -7.13 4.91
N PHE A 46 -1.45 -5.87 4.52
CA PHE A 46 -0.18 -5.21 4.77
C PHE A 46 -0.12 -4.76 6.23
N THR A 47 0.96 -5.10 6.90
CA THR A 47 1.28 -4.55 8.23
C THR A 47 1.66 -3.08 8.11
N VAL A 48 1.51 -2.31 9.19
CA VAL A 48 1.89 -0.88 9.24
C VAL A 48 3.36 -0.67 8.82
N SER A 49 4.26 -1.55 9.25
CA SER A 49 5.68 -1.48 8.89
C SER A 49 5.93 -1.78 7.40
N GLU A 50 5.11 -2.62 6.76
CA GLU A 50 5.18 -2.82 5.31
C GLU A 50 4.64 -1.62 4.55
N VAL A 51 3.50 -1.05 4.99
CA VAL A 51 2.95 0.19 4.42
C VAL A 51 3.98 1.32 4.48
N ALA A 52 4.67 1.48 5.61
CA ALA A 52 5.72 2.48 5.77
C ALA A 52 6.91 2.28 4.80
N ARG A 53 7.33 1.03 4.58
CA ARG A 53 8.39 0.72 3.60
C ARG A 53 7.96 1.00 2.17
N VAL A 54 6.72 0.66 1.81
CA VAL A 54 6.14 0.94 0.49
C VAL A 54 6.00 2.45 0.27
N GLY A 55 5.48 3.20 1.24
CA GLY A 55 5.39 4.66 1.16
C GLY A 55 6.75 5.30 0.91
N ARG A 56 7.78 4.90 1.68
CA ARG A 56 9.17 5.35 1.45
C ARG A 56 9.70 5.00 0.05
N ALA A 57 9.38 3.82 -0.47
CA ALA A 57 9.80 3.41 -1.80
C ALA A 57 9.15 4.25 -2.90
N LEU A 58 7.87 4.62 -2.72
CA LEU A 58 7.09 5.38 -3.70
C LEU A 58 7.21 6.91 -3.52
N GLY A 59 7.81 7.38 -2.42
CA GLY A 59 7.85 8.80 -2.09
C GLY A 59 6.53 9.35 -1.57
N VAL A 60 5.66 8.49 -1.03
CA VAL A 60 4.33 8.82 -0.50
C VAL A 60 4.34 8.70 1.02
N HIS A 61 3.60 9.56 1.72
CA HIS A 61 3.53 9.46 3.18
C HIS A 61 2.77 8.18 3.57
N PRO A 62 3.24 7.38 4.54
CA PRO A 62 2.62 6.09 4.87
C PRO A 62 1.13 6.18 5.24
N SER A 63 0.72 7.29 5.86
CA SER A 63 -0.68 7.51 6.23
C SER A 63 -1.62 7.56 5.03
N ASP A 64 -1.15 8.03 3.87
CA ASP A 64 -1.95 8.11 2.64
C ASP A 64 -2.22 6.73 2.03
N LEU A 65 -1.52 5.70 2.52
CA LEU A 65 -1.67 4.30 2.11
C LEU A 65 -2.48 3.47 3.12
N LEU A 66 -3.01 4.11 4.16
CA LEU A 66 -3.90 3.49 5.14
C LEU A 66 -5.37 3.81 4.79
N PRO A 67 -6.30 2.86 5.04
CA PRO A 67 -7.73 3.11 4.90
C PRO A 67 -8.21 4.31 5.71
N ASP A 68 -9.29 4.94 5.25
CA ASP A 68 -9.90 6.11 5.91
C ASP A 68 -10.26 5.87 7.39
N GLU A 69 -10.50 4.63 7.80
CA GLU A 69 -10.78 4.29 9.21
C GLU A 69 -9.61 4.60 10.15
N PHE A 70 -8.40 4.75 9.61
CA PHE A 70 -7.19 5.17 10.33
C PHE A 70 -6.98 6.69 10.31
N HIS A 71 -7.82 7.43 9.60
CA HIS A 71 -7.74 8.89 9.54
C HIS A 71 -8.74 9.51 10.51
N LEU A 72 -8.30 10.51 11.26
CA LEU A 72 -9.22 11.28 12.09
C LEU A 72 -10.10 12.15 11.20
N VAL A 73 -11.41 11.97 11.30
CA VAL A 73 -12.36 12.97 10.77
C VAL A 73 -12.31 14.16 11.72
N ALA A 74 -11.75 15.28 11.27
CA ALA A 74 -11.88 16.54 12.01
C ALA A 74 -13.38 16.89 12.07
N ALA A 75 -13.91 16.99 13.29
CA ALA A 75 -15.30 17.37 13.57
C ALA A 75 -15.57 18.85 13.30
#